data_AF-A0A2V2VAM9-F1
#
_entry.id   AF-A0A2V2VAM9-F1
#
_cell.length_a   1.000
_cell.length_b   1.000
_cell.length_c   1.000
_cell.angle_alpha   90.00
_cell.angle_beta   90.00
_cell.angle_gamma   90.00
#
_symmetry.space_group_name_H-M   'P 1'
#
loop_
_entity.id
_entity.type
_entity.pdbx_description
1 polymer ?
#
loop_
_entity_poly.entity_id
_entity_poly.type
_entity_poly.pdbx_seq_one_letter_code
_entity_poly.pdbx_strand_id
1 'polypeptide(L)'
;MQVWGRVGRSPFPPSSSGKAREGLRRISAAGARLLKEAGITEDAFSARTGGWIIPFSVVEEKTAGLRRRWIAWPRDKNRDDPYEANVPLLHISHYLPPVMAEAASFLDLKASLFQVSLPRETRRHFRCRVEDGTLVELTRLPMGYKASPETLQIIIITSAIAGVTTVVHRLWAAPPSVCDEVWIDNIRIAGSKSDATLWEAQVLRNAAGCHATMEEDRKLGATQYTFLWVQFDHTRRAAFLSDKFVWSVRAMPALNSLTIAAMEVMALRLLYAAAVFGTRLCE
;
A
#
# COMPACT_ATOMS: atom_id res chain seq x y z
N MET A 1 -1.07 0.92 -24.95
CA MET A 1 -1.52 0.69 -23.56
C MET A 1 -0.77 1.66 -22.65
N GLN A 2 -1.37 2.82 -22.31
CA GLN A 2 -0.73 3.89 -21.54
C GLN A 2 -1.61 4.26 -20.33
N VAL A 3 -1.44 3.55 -19.21
CA VAL A 3 -2.08 3.90 -17.93
C VAL A 3 -1.27 4.99 -17.19
N TRP A 4 0.04 5.06 -17.43
CA TRP A 4 0.95 5.94 -16.68
C TRP A 4 1.15 7.34 -17.28
N GLY A 5 0.87 7.55 -18.58
CA GLY A 5 1.01 8.85 -19.25
C GLY A 5 -0.05 9.91 -18.89
N ARG A 6 -1.09 9.54 -18.13
CA ARG A 6 -2.20 10.44 -17.74
C ARG A 6 -2.18 10.90 -16.29
N VAL A 7 -1.26 10.40 -15.46
CA VAL A 7 -1.17 10.80 -14.04
C VAL A 7 -0.54 12.20 -13.88
N GLY A 8 0.21 12.68 -14.88
CA GLY A 8 0.89 13.99 -14.86
C GLY A 8 0.18 15.13 -15.60
N ARG A 9 -0.96 14.89 -16.27
CA ARG A 9 -1.73 15.95 -16.94
C ARG A 9 -3.20 15.83 -16.54
N SER A 10 -3.65 16.72 -15.67
CA SER A 10 -5.08 17.03 -15.57
C SER A 10 -5.56 17.38 -16.98
N PRO A 11 -6.56 16.68 -17.55
CA PRO A 11 -7.12 17.04 -18.85
C PRO A 11 -7.93 18.35 -18.79
N PHE A 12 -8.09 18.92 -17.60
CA PHE A 12 -8.75 20.19 -17.40
C PHE A 12 -7.71 21.28 -17.11
N PRO A 13 -7.77 22.45 -17.79
CA PRO A 13 -7.00 23.60 -17.39
C PRO A 13 -7.31 23.92 -15.91
N PRO A 14 -6.39 24.58 -15.17
CA PRO A 14 -6.66 25.00 -13.80
C PRO A 14 -7.82 26.01 -13.82
N SER A 15 -9.05 25.51 -13.71
CA SER A 15 -10.23 26.34 -13.55
C SER A 15 -10.17 26.99 -12.19
N SER A 16 -9.99 28.31 -12.17
CA SER A 16 -10.09 29.20 -11.02
C SER A 16 -11.51 29.31 -10.45
N SER A 17 -12.49 28.54 -10.94
CA SER A 17 -13.87 28.54 -10.43
C SER A 17 -14.14 27.42 -9.41
N GLY A 18 -14.72 27.78 -8.26
CA GLY A 18 -15.10 26.84 -7.19
C GLY A 18 -16.08 25.75 -7.61
N LYS A 19 -16.80 25.92 -8.73
CA LYS A 19 -17.78 24.94 -9.25
C LYS A 19 -17.12 23.68 -9.85
N ALA A 20 -15.95 23.81 -10.49
CA ALA A 20 -15.24 22.65 -11.06
C ALA A 20 -14.70 21.70 -9.98
N ARG A 21 -14.34 22.23 -8.80
CA ARG A 21 -13.91 21.42 -7.64
C ARG A 21 -15.04 20.60 -7.04
N GLU A 22 -16.29 21.02 -7.23
CA GLU A 22 -17.46 20.32 -6.69
C GLU A 22 -17.83 19.07 -7.49
N GLY A 23 -17.57 19.06 -8.80
CA GLY A 23 -17.74 17.87 -9.65
C GLY A 23 -16.75 16.75 -9.34
N LEU A 24 -15.52 17.11 -8.95
CA LEU A 24 -14.46 16.16 -8.56
C LEU A 24 -14.67 15.51 -7.20
N ARG A 25 -15.67 15.94 -6.43
CA ARG A 25 -15.99 15.43 -5.09
C ARG A 25 -17.25 14.57 -5.09
N ARG A 26 -17.64 14.04 -6.26
CA ARG A 26 -18.86 13.27 -6.44
C ARG A 26 -18.58 11.81 -6.78
N ILE A 27 -19.34 10.91 -6.15
CA ILE A 27 -19.44 9.50 -6.52
C ILE A 27 -20.79 9.23 -7.18
N SER A 28 -20.82 8.27 -8.09
CA SER A 28 -22.09 7.84 -8.69
C SER A 28 -23.01 7.20 -7.66
N ALA A 29 -24.32 7.32 -7.85
CA ALA A 29 -25.31 6.73 -6.94
C ALA A 29 -25.11 5.21 -6.78
N ALA A 30 -24.83 4.51 -7.87
CA ALA A 30 -24.49 3.08 -7.85
C ALA A 30 -23.19 2.79 -7.07
N GLY A 31 -22.16 3.62 -7.25
CA GLY A 31 -20.90 3.49 -6.50
C GLY A 31 -21.10 3.74 -5.01
N ALA A 32 -21.88 4.75 -4.63
CA ALA A 32 -22.22 5.05 -3.25
C ALA A 32 -22.94 3.89 -2.57
N ARG A 33 -23.91 3.27 -3.26
CA ARG A 33 -24.63 2.10 -2.76
C ARG A 33 -23.68 0.94 -2.44
N LEU A 34 -22.78 0.59 -3.37
CA LEU A 34 -21.81 -0.49 -3.16
C LEU A 34 -20.85 -0.20 -1.99
N LEU A 35 -20.40 1.05 -1.83
CA LEU A 35 -19.52 1.44 -0.74
C LEU A 35 -20.24 1.44 0.62
N LYS A 36 -21.53 1.75 0.66
CA LYS A 36 -22.38 1.62 1.85
C LYS A 36 -22.61 0.15 2.22
N GLU A 37 -22.96 -0.69 1.26
CA GLU A 37 -23.14 -2.14 1.46
C GLU A 37 -21.83 -2.79 1.96
N ALA A 38 -20.67 -2.33 1.48
CA ALA A 38 -19.37 -2.77 1.96
C ALA A 38 -18.93 -2.13 3.31
N GLY A 39 -19.73 -1.23 3.88
CA GLY A 39 -19.42 -0.52 5.12
C GLY A 39 -18.19 0.37 5.05
N ILE A 40 -17.83 0.89 3.85
CA ILE A 40 -16.71 1.81 3.61
C ILE A 40 -17.16 3.28 3.76
N THR A 41 -18.41 3.56 3.43
CA THR A 41 -19.03 4.89 3.57
C THR A 41 -20.35 4.80 4.31
N GLU A 42 -20.70 5.85 5.04
CA GLU A 42 -22.00 6.05 5.68
C GLU A 42 -22.54 7.45 5.36
N ASP A 43 -23.83 7.67 5.61
CA ASP A 43 -24.39 9.02 5.55
C ASP A 43 -23.75 9.91 6.62
N ALA A 44 -23.41 11.14 6.25
CA ALA A 44 -22.64 12.02 7.12
C ALA A 44 -23.44 12.36 8.38
N PHE A 45 -22.86 12.06 9.54
CA PHE A 45 -23.54 12.26 10.83
C PHE A 45 -23.66 13.73 11.26
N SER A 46 -22.71 14.58 10.87
CA SER A 46 -22.67 15.99 11.33
C SER A 46 -22.77 16.99 10.18
N ALA A 47 -23.44 18.12 10.44
CA ALA A 47 -23.62 19.18 9.44
C ALA A 47 -22.29 19.86 9.05
N ARG A 48 -21.29 19.90 9.95
CA ARG A 48 -20.01 20.57 9.68
C ARG A 48 -19.03 19.62 9.00
N THR A 49 -18.66 19.94 7.76
CA THR A 49 -17.59 19.24 7.03
C THR A 49 -16.23 19.83 7.40
N GLY A 50 -15.31 18.97 7.83
CA GLY A 50 -13.93 19.34 8.20
C GLY A 50 -12.90 19.04 7.12
N GLY A 51 -13.29 18.38 6.02
CA GLY A 51 -12.39 18.02 4.92
C GLY A 51 -13.11 17.25 3.82
N TRP A 52 -12.49 17.22 2.64
CA TRP A 52 -13.05 16.62 1.43
C TRP A 52 -12.09 15.60 0.83
N ILE A 53 -12.64 14.53 0.29
CA ILE A 53 -11.93 13.59 -0.57
C ILE A 53 -12.29 13.80 -2.04
N ILE A 54 -11.36 13.48 -2.92
CA ILE A 54 -11.58 13.31 -4.35
C ILE A 54 -11.74 11.80 -4.58
N PRO A 55 -12.98 11.31 -4.79
CA PRO A 55 -13.21 9.90 -5.07
C PRO A 55 -12.99 9.61 -6.55
N PHE A 56 -12.34 8.49 -6.86
CA PHE A 56 -12.22 7.98 -8.22
C PHE A 56 -12.05 6.46 -8.21
N SER A 57 -12.13 5.83 -9.37
CA SER A 57 -11.85 4.40 -9.53
C SER A 57 -10.71 4.19 -10.49
N VAL A 58 -9.87 3.22 -10.18
CA VAL A 58 -8.79 2.73 -11.03
C VAL A 58 -9.17 1.34 -11.49
N VAL A 59 -8.89 1.03 -12.76
CA VAL A 59 -8.99 -0.33 -13.27
C VAL A 59 -7.58 -0.89 -13.32
N GLU A 60 -7.36 -1.96 -12.55
CA GLU A 60 -6.12 -2.70 -12.50
C GLU A 60 -6.27 -3.98 -13.31
N GLU A 61 -5.22 -4.35 -14.02
CA GLU A 61 -5.11 -5.66 -14.63
C GLU A 61 -4.49 -6.63 -13.61
N LYS A 62 -5.19 -7.74 -13.35
CA LYS A 62 -4.73 -8.84 -12.50
C LYS A 62 -4.72 -10.12 -13.34
N THR A 63 -4.03 -11.15 -12.87
CA THR A 63 -4.00 -12.47 -13.51
C THR A 63 -5.41 -13.05 -13.71
N ALA A 64 -6.32 -12.78 -12.77
CA ALA A 64 -7.74 -13.19 -12.83
C ALA A 64 -8.64 -12.24 -13.65
N GLY A 65 -8.09 -11.22 -14.32
CA GLY A 65 -8.82 -10.26 -15.14
C GLY A 65 -8.76 -8.80 -14.64
N LEU A 66 -9.64 -7.95 -15.17
CA LEU A 66 -9.70 -6.54 -14.78
C LEU A 66 -10.41 -6.37 -13.43
N ARG A 67 -9.75 -5.73 -12.48
CA ARG A 67 -10.29 -5.38 -11.16
C ARG A 67 -10.47 -3.88 -11.06
N ARG A 68 -11.68 -3.42 -10.77
CA ARG A 68 -11.92 -2.02 -10.39
C ARG A 68 -11.61 -1.84 -8.91
N ARG A 69 -10.78 -0.85 -8.57
CA ARG A 69 -10.53 -0.39 -7.20
C ARG A 69 -11.00 1.04 -7.03
N TRP A 70 -11.72 1.30 -5.96
CA TRP A 70 -12.12 2.64 -5.58
C TRP A 70 -11.04 3.28 -4.70
N ILE A 71 -10.74 4.57 -4.94
CA ILE A 71 -9.73 5.33 -4.21
C ILE A 71 -10.34 6.64 -3.75
N ALA A 72 -10.14 6.95 -2.46
CA ALA A 72 -10.35 8.29 -1.91
C ALA A 72 -9.01 9.00 -1.78
N TRP A 73 -8.88 10.13 -2.46
CA TRP A 73 -7.72 11.00 -2.31
C TRP A 73 -8.07 12.26 -1.50
N PRO A 74 -7.70 12.30 -0.21
CA PRO A 74 -7.86 13.47 0.65
C PRO A 74 -6.77 14.51 0.39
N ARG A 75 -6.71 15.05 -0.84
CA ARG A 75 -5.65 15.97 -1.29
C ARG A 75 -5.48 17.19 -0.38
N ASP A 76 -6.58 17.86 -0.07
CA ASP A 76 -6.56 19.08 0.74
C ASP A 76 -6.10 18.76 2.17
N LYS A 77 -6.63 17.67 2.76
CA LYS A 77 -6.23 17.21 4.09
C LYS A 77 -4.76 16.80 4.14
N ASN A 78 -4.22 16.11 3.13
CA ASN A 78 -2.79 15.78 3.11
C ASN A 78 -1.88 17.03 3.11
N ARG A 79 -2.31 18.10 2.43
CA ARG A 79 -1.57 19.36 2.37
C ARG A 79 -1.68 20.15 3.68
N ASP A 80 -2.88 20.18 4.26
CA ASP A 80 -3.19 21.06 5.40
C ASP A 80 -2.90 20.40 6.76
N ASP A 81 -2.68 19.09 6.80
CA ASP A 81 -2.31 18.36 8.02
C ASP A 81 -0.84 18.61 8.38
N PRO A 82 -0.51 19.16 9.55
CA PRO A 82 0.88 19.36 9.96
C PRO A 82 1.59 18.05 10.31
N TYR A 83 0.86 16.95 10.51
CA TYR A 83 1.46 15.66 10.82
C TYR A 83 2.15 15.07 9.59
N GLU A 84 3.44 14.76 9.71
CA GLU A 84 4.15 13.98 8.70
C GLU A 84 4.33 12.55 9.19
N ALA A 85 3.98 11.61 8.32
CA ALA A 85 3.98 10.20 8.66
C ALA A 85 5.41 9.72 8.89
N ASN A 86 5.67 9.12 10.05
CA ASN A 86 6.98 8.57 10.39
C ASN A 86 6.92 7.04 10.38
N VAL A 87 6.95 6.47 9.20
CA VAL A 87 7.01 5.01 9.03
C VAL A 87 8.47 4.59 8.97
N PRO A 88 8.94 3.66 9.82
CA PRO A 88 10.29 3.11 9.71
C PRO A 88 10.37 2.11 8.54
N LEU A 89 10.10 2.59 7.32
CA LEU A 89 10.35 1.85 6.09
C LEU A 89 11.83 1.99 5.75
N LEU A 90 12.58 0.91 5.93
CA LEU A 90 14.01 0.93 5.78
C LEU A 90 14.42 0.95 4.30
N HIS A 91 15.67 1.31 4.05
CA HIS A 91 16.24 1.20 2.71
C HIS A 91 16.25 -0.27 2.25
N ILE A 92 16.04 -0.52 0.94
CA ILE A 92 15.88 -1.87 0.37
C ILE A 92 16.99 -2.86 0.77
N SER A 93 18.22 -2.38 0.96
CA SER A 93 19.35 -3.19 1.41
C SER A 93 19.10 -3.94 2.71
N HIS A 94 18.24 -3.42 3.60
CA HIS A 94 17.87 -4.10 4.85
C HIS A 94 17.01 -5.34 4.62
N TYR A 95 16.29 -5.40 3.50
CA TYR A 95 15.40 -6.50 3.12
C TYR A 95 16.08 -7.47 2.13
N LEU A 96 17.39 -7.39 1.90
CA LEU A 96 18.10 -8.36 1.05
C LEU A 96 18.66 -9.58 1.81
N PRO A 97 19.17 -9.47 3.05
CA PRO A 97 19.82 -10.58 3.76
C PRO A 97 19.02 -11.89 3.83
N PRO A 98 17.68 -11.87 3.96
CA PRO A 98 16.89 -13.11 4.00
C PRO A 98 16.99 -14.01 2.77
N VAL A 99 17.56 -13.54 1.65
CA VAL A 99 17.88 -14.39 0.48
C VAL A 99 18.77 -15.59 0.81
N MET A 100 19.52 -15.51 1.91
CA MET A 100 20.40 -16.58 2.39
C MET A 100 19.67 -17.71 3.13
N ALA A 101 18.40 -17.50 3.50
CA ALA A 101 17.56 -18.52 4.14
C ALA A 101 17.18 -19.64 3.15
N GLU A 102 16.68 -20.76 3.67
CA GLU A 102 16.26 -21.91 2.85
C GLU A 102 15.02 -21.59 2.00
N ALA A 103 14.04 -20.92 2.59
CA ALA A 103 12.80 -20.52 1.96
C ALA A 103 12.20 -19.31 2.66
N ALA A 104 11.14 -18.74 2.08
CA ALA A 104 10.29 -17.80 2.79
C ALA A 104 8.80 -18.01 2.51
N SER A 105 7.98 -17.65 3.48
CA SER A 105 6.55 -17.44 3.30
C SER A 105 6.24 -15.96 3.09
N PHE A 106 5.33 -15.67 2.18
CA PHE A 106 4.90 -14.31 1.84
C PHE A 106 3.39 -14.18 1.97
N LEU A 107 2.95 -13.21 2.80
CA LEU A 107 1.56 -12.89 3.07
C LEU A 107 1.27 -11.43 2.74
N ASP A 108 0.06 -11.16 2.27
CA ASP A 108 -0.46 -9.82 2.02
C ASP A 108 -1.80 -9.63 2.74
N LEU A 109 -2.03 -8.46 3.35
CA LEU A 109 -3.33 -8.15 3.94
C LEU A 109 -4.33 -7.70 2.88
N LYS A 110 -5.41 -8.48 2.72
CA LYS A 110 -6.46 -8.22 1.74
C LYS A 110 -7.16 -6.89 2.02
N ALA A 111 -7.00 -5.91 1.12
CA ALA A 111 -7.61 -4.59 1.27
C ALA A 111 -7.30 -3.95 2.65
N SER A 112 -6.06 -4.13 3.09
CA SER A 112 -5.50 -3.76 4.39
C SER A 112 -6.08 -2.50 5.04
N LEU A 113 -6.10 -1.37 4.33
CA LEU A 113 -6.59 -0.10 4.87
C LEU A 113 -8.09 -0.08 5.17
N PHE A 114 -8.91 -0.81 4.39
CA PHE A 114 -10.35 -0.90 4.65
C PHE A 114 -10.71 -1.76 5.86
N GLN A 115 -9.75 -2.51 6.41
CA GLN A 115 -9.92 -3.26 7.65
C GLN A 115 -9.81 -2.34 8.88
N VAL A 116 -9.24 -1.13 8.71
CA VAL A 116 -9.04 -0.15 9.79
C VAL A 116 -10.20 0.82 9.87
N SER A 117 -10.88 0.84 11.02
CA SER A 117 -12.01 1.73 11.28
C SER A 117 -11.55 3.14 11.63
N LEU A 118 -12.24 4.15 11.11
CA LEU A 118 -12.04 5.54 11.51
C LEU A 118 -12.92 5.89 12.73
N PRO A 119 -12.34 6.53 13.78
CA PRO A 119 -13.11 7.12 14.87
C PRO A 119 -14.15 8.10 14.33
N ARG A 120 -15.37 8.04 14.85
CA ARG A 120 -16.54 8.77 14.31
C ARG A 120 -16.30 10.27 14.21
N GLU A 121 -15.55 10.83 15.15
CA GLU A 121 -15.22 12.25 15.29
C GLU A 121 -14.32 12.74 14.14
N THR A 122 -13.50 11.85 13.59
CA THR A 122 -12.51 12.15 12.56
C THR A 122 -13.07 11.99 11.14
N ARG A 123 -14.15 11.22 10.96
CA ARG A 123 -14.78 10.93 9.66
C ARG A 123 -15.21 12.19 8.90
N ARG A 124 -15.53 13.27 9.62
CA ARG A 124 -15.87 14.59 9.06
C ARG A 124 -14.79 15.21 8.18
N HIS A 125 -13.55 14.72 8.27
CA HIS A 125 -12.42 15.16 7.45
C HIS A 125 -12.33 14.42 6.10
N PHE A 126 -13.12 13.36 5.92
CA PHE A 126 -13.08 12.47 4.77
C PHE A 126 -14.47 12.32 4.14
N ARG A 127 -14.99 13.40 3.56
CA ARG A 127 -16.33 13.44 2.96
C ARG A 127 -16.33 13.61 1.44
N CYS A 128 -17.35 13.06 0.80
CA CYS A 128 -17.71 13.36 -0.59
C CYS A 128 -19.22 13.44 -0.73
N ARG A 129 -19.69 13.88 -1.90
CA ARG A 129 -21.11 13.89 -2.24
C ARG A 129 -21.44 12.74 -3.16
N VAL A 130 -22.67 12.27 -3.10
CA VAL A 130 -23.27 11.43 -4.14
C VAL A 130 -23.79 12.35 -5.25
N GLU A 131 -23.99 11.82 -6.46
CA GLU A 131 -24.58 12.55 -7.59
C GLU A 131 -25.90 13.26 -7.25
N ASP A 132 -26.74 12.65 -6.40
CA ASP A 132 -28.01 13.21 -5.91
C ASP A 132 -27.84 14.32 -4.85
N GLY A 133 -26.60 14.65 -4.48
CA GLY A 133 -26.27 15.66 -3.49
C GLY A 133 -26.11 15.15 -2.06
N THR A 134 -26.42 13.88 -1.79
CA THR A 134 -26.28 13.27 -0.46
C THR A 134 -24.84 13.34 0.03
N LEU A 135 -24.64 13.78 1.28
CA LEU A 135 -23.31 13.87 1.87
C LEU A 135 -22.96 12.55 2.56
N VAL A 136 -21.85 11.93 2.16
CA VAL A 136 -21.34 10.69 2.74
C VAL A 136 -19.95 10.90 3.33
N GLU A 137 -19.63 10.10 4.35
CA GLU A 137 -18.33 10.11 5.02
C GLU A 137 -17.71 8.72 5.06
N LEU A 138 -16.37 8.66 5.05
CA LEU A 138 -15.67 7.39 5.15
C LEU A 138 -15.71 6.86 6.59
N THR A 139 -15.95 5.57 6.70
CA THR A 139 -15.91 4.81 7.96
C THR A 139 -14.59 4.05 8.12
N ARG A 140 -13.83 3.89 7.03
CA ARG A 140 -12.55 3.18 6.96
C ARG A 140 -11.43 4.07 6.47
N LEU A 141 -10.20 3.71 6.83
CA LEU A 141 -9.00 4.47 6.53
C LEU A 141 -8.78 4.60 4.99
N PRO A 142 -8.69 5.81 4.42
CA PRO A 142 -8.52 5.99 2.99
C PRO A 142 -7.10 5.70 2.49
N MET A 143 -7.01 5.09 1.30
CA MET A 143 -5.73 4.77 0.65
C MET A 143 -4.89 5.98 0.26
N GLY A 144 -5.52 7.13 -0.01
CA GLY A 144 -4.80 8.33 -0.42
C GLY A 144 -4.31 9.21 0.74
N TYR A 145 -4.49 8.83 2.00
CA TYR A 145 -4.09 9.66 3.15
C TYR A 145 -2.65 9.40 3.57
N LYS A 146 -1.88 10.48 3.80
CA LYS A 146 -0.43 10.38 4.02
C LYS A 146 -0.03 9.58 5.27
N ALA A 147 -0.84 9.57 6.32
CA ALA A 147 -0.58 8.77 7.52
C ALA A 147 -1.15 7.34 7.47
N SER A 148 -1.82 6.96 6.37
CA SER A 148 -2.38 5.61 6.23
C SER A 148 -1.32 4.51 6.22
N PRO A 149 -0.19 4.63 5.48
CA PRO A 149 0.88 3.64 5.53
C PRO A 149 1.47 3.47 6.92
N GLU A 150 1.63 4.56 7.68
CA GLU A 150 2.10 4.50 9.07
C GLU A 150 1.12 3.77 9.96
N THR A 151 -0.15 4.16 9.89
CA THR A 151 -1.22 3.55 10.68
C THR A 151 -1.27 2.05 10.40
N LEU A 152 -1.13 1.65 9.14
CA LEU A 152 -1.13 0.24 8.77
C LEU A 152 0.14 -0.49 9.21
N GLN A 153 1.32 0.10 9.02
CA GLN A 153 2.58 -0.46 9.50
C GLN A 153 2.53 -0.67 11.01
N ILE A 154 2.10 0.34 11.75
CA ILE A 154 1.89 0.27 13.21
C ILE A 154 0.86 -0.80 13.51
N ILE A 155 -0.30 -0.85 12.85
CA ILE A 155 -1.28 -1.91 13.14
C ILE A 155 -0.70 -3.29 12.87
N ILE A 156 -0.01 -3.53 11.76
CA ILE A 156 0.50 -4.88 11.47
C ILE A 156 1.65 -5.28 12.40
N ILE A 157 2.52 -4.33 12.75
CA ILE A 157 3.64 -4.55 13.67
C ILE A 157 3.18 -4.59 15.14
N THR A 158 2.34 -3.65 15.56
CA THR A 158 1.85 -3.44 16.93
C THR A 158 0.66 -4.33 17.28
N SER A 159 -0.22 -4.68 16.34
CA SER A 159 -1.27 -5.68 16.58
C SER A 159 -0.75 -7.12 16.60
N ALA A 160 0.57 -7.32 16.69
CA ALA A 160 1.21 -8.60 16.87
C ALA A 160 0.93 -9.65 15.78
N ILE A 161 0.40 -9.25 14.62
CA ILE A 161 0.08 -10.18 13.54
C ILE A 161 1.36 -10.88 13.08
N ALA A 162 2.38 -10.08 12.74
CA ALA A 162 3.68 -10.60 12.30
C ALA A 162 4.62 -11.00 13.46
N GLY A 163 4.34 -10.63 14.71
CA GLY A 163 5.20 -10.97 15.85
C GLY A 163 6.58 -10.30 15.84
N VAL A 164 6.71 -9.10 15.28
CA VAL A 164 7.99 -8.38 15.16
C VAL A 164 8.60 -8.09 16.55
N THR A 165 9.80 -8.62 16.76
CA THR A 165 10.49 -8.69 18.08
C THR A 165 10.73 -7.34 18.75
N THR A 166 10.82 -6.25 17.98
CA THR A 166 11.03 -4.90 18.52
C THR A 166 9.76 -4.26 19.07
N VAL A 167 8.58 -4.81 18.79
CA VAL A 167 7.30 -4.19 19.14
C VAL A 167 6.43 -5.08 20.02
N VAL A 168 6.44 -6.39 19.79
CA VAL A 168 5.64 -7.31 20.60
C VAL A 168 6.42 -7.82 21.81
N HIS A 169 5.70 -8.17 22.88
CA HIS A 169 6.31 -8.81 24.04
C HIS A 169 6.94 -10.16 23.63
N ARG A 170 8.08 -10.52 24.23
CA ARG A 170 8.91 -11.69 23.87
C ARG A 170 8.14 -13.00 23.67
N LEU A 171 7.09 -13.23 24.46
CA LEU A 171 6.26 -14.45 24.38
C LEU A 171 5.42 -14.56 23.10
N TRP A 172 5.18 -13.43 22.41
CA TRP A 172 4.41 -13.34 21.17
C TRP A 172 5.32 -13.03 19.97
N ALA A 173 6.62 -12.93 20.22
CA ALA A 173 7.60 -12.57 19.22
C ALA A 173 8.02 -13.77 18.38
N ALA A 174 8.39 -13.49 17.13
CA ALA A 174 9.00 -14.45 16.24
C ALA A 174 10.20 -15.15 16.90
N PRO A 175 10.31 -16.48 16.78
CA PRO A 175 11.48 -17.18 17.29
C PRO A 175 12.73 -16.72 16.54
N PRO A 176 13.93 -16.75 17.16
CA PRO A 176 15.17 -16.36 16.50
C PRO A 176 15.53 -17.17 15.24
N SER A 177 14.86 -18.30 15.01
CA SER A 177 15.02 -19.16 13.83
C SER A 177 14.35 -18.60 12.56
N VAL A 178 13.49 -17.59 12.68
CA VAL A 178 12.85 -16.93 11.54
C VAL A 178 13.19 -15.43 11.52
N CYS A 179 13.30 -14.89 10.32
CA CYS A 179 13.45 -13.48 10.05
C CYS A 179 12.12 -12.95 9.51
N ASP A 180 11.41 -12.20 10.36
CA ASP A 180 10.15 -11.58 10.01
C ASP A 180 10.33 -10.12 9.64
N GLU A 181 9.78 -9.76 8.50
CA GLU A 181 9.83 -8.41 7.98
C GLU A 181 8.45 -7.97 7.50
N VAL A 182 8.12 -6.73 7.82
CA VAL A 182 6.84 -6.12 7.46
C VAL A 182 7.10 -4.89 6.60
N TRP A 183 6.36 -4.80 5.50
CA TRP A 183 6.30 -3.61 4.67
C TRP A 183 4.86 -3.26 4.30
N ILE A 184 4.33 -2.24 4.98
CA ILE A 184 2.96 -1.76 4.85
C ILE A 184 2.02 -2.96 5.02
N ASP A 185 1.40 -3.48 3.98
CA ASP A 185 0.48 -4.62 3.97
C ASP A 185 1.13 -6.00 3.81
N ASN A 186 2.43 -6.04 3.52
CA ASN A 186 3.15 -7.27 3.19
C ASN A 186 3.91 -7.79 4.41
N ILE A 187 3.86 -9.10 4.63
CA ILE A 187 4.62 -9.81 5.65
C ILE A 187 5.49 -10.87 4.95
N ARG A 188 6.76 -10.90 5.30
CA ARG A 188 7.72 -11.90 4.85
C ARG A 188 8.31 -12.63 6.03
N ILE A 189 8.31 -13.95 5.97
CA ILE A 189 8.83 -14.85 7.01
C ILE A 189 9.88 -15.72 6.36
N ALA A 190 11.16 -15.47 6.60
CA ALA A 190 12.26 -16.23 6.02
C ALA A 190 12.97 -17.11 7.06
N GLY A 191 13.34 -18.33 6.69
CA GLY A 191 14.00 -19.26 7.61
C GLY A 191 14.19 -20.64 6.99
N SER A 192 14.29 -21.67 7.84
CA SER A 192 14.09 -23.03 7.38
C SER A 192 12.66 -23.20 6.85
N LYS A 193 12.44 -24.14 5.93
CA LYS A 193 11.10 -24.36 5.38
C LYS A 193 10.09 -24.73 6.47
N SER A 194 10.50 -25.54 7.44
CA SER A 194 9.66 -25.95 8.57
C SER A 194 9.33 -24.77 9.49
N ASP A 195 10.33 -23.95 9.85
CA ASP A 195 10.12 -22.85 10.79
C ASP A 195 9.29 -21.73 10.15
N ALA A 196 9.55 -21.40 8.89
CA ALA A 196 8.77 -20.41 8.15
C ALA A 196 7.29 -20.82 8.02
N THR A 197 7.03 -22.09 7.72
CA THR A 197 5.65 -22.62 7.62
C THR A 197 4.95 -22.64 8.99
N LEU A 198 5.67 -23.03 10.05
CA LEU A 198 5.13 -23.05 11.41
C LEU A 198 4.76 -21.64 11.88
N TRP A 199 5.66 -20.68 11.65
CA TRP A 199 5.43 -19.30 12.06
C TRP A 199 4.36 -18.62 11.21
N GLU A 200 4.28 -18.90 9.91
CA GLU A 200 3.18 -18.46 9.08
C GLU A 200 1.81 -18.88 9.67
N ALA A 201 1.69 -20.13 10.10
CA ALA A 201 0.45 -20.59 10.74
C ALA A 201 0.13 -19.80 12.02
N GLN A 202 1.15 -19.35 12.77
CA GLN A 202 0.96 -18.45 13.90
C GLN A 202 0.50 -17.05 13.46
N VAL A 203 1.10 -16.48 12.41
CA VAL A 203 0.70 -15.19 11.84
C VAL A 203 -0.75 -15.23 11.37
N LEU A 204 -1.19 -16.31 10.73
CA LEU A 204 -2.58 -16.51 10.34
C LEU A 204 -3.53 -16.60 11.54
N ARG A 205 -3.13 -17.27 12.63
CA ARG A 205 -3.90 -17.30 13.88
C ARG A 205 -4.01 -15.90 14.51
N ASN A 206 -2.91 -15.15 14.53
CA ASN A 206 -2.88 -13.79 15.06
C ASN A 206 -3.80 -12.88 14.23
N ALA A 207 -3.72 -12.98 12.90
CA ALA A 207 -4.61 -12.24 12.00
C ALA A 207 -6.08 -12.55 12.27
N ALA A 208 -6.45 -13.83 12.39
CA ALA A 208 -7.81 -14.22 12.72
C ALA A 208 -8.28 -13.67 14.08
N GLY A 209 -7.42 -13.69 15.10
CA GLY A 209 -7.69 -13.11 16.42
C GLY A 209 -7.88 -11.59 16.39
N CYS A 210 -7.22 -10.90 15.44
CA CYS A 210 -7.40 -9.47 15.19
C CYS A 210 -8.52 -9.15 14.19
N HIS A 211 -9.30 -10.14 13.75
CA HIS A 211 -10.29 -10.01 12.66
C HIS A 211 -9.69 -9.45 11.37
N ALA A 212 -8.40 -9.70 11.13
CA ALA A 212 -7.69 -9.31 9.94
C ALA A 212 -7.75 -10.42 8.87
N THR A 213 -7.98 -10.03 7.61
CA THR A 213 -8.07 -10.94 6.47
C THR A 213 -6.81 -10.88 5.63
N MET A 214 -6.21 -12.04 5.34
CA MET A 214 -5.08 -12.21 4.43
C MET A 214 -5.54 -12.50 2.99
N GLU A 215 -4.73 -12.15 2.01
CA GLU A 215 -4.95 -12.51 0.60
C GLU A 215 -4.78 -14.03 0.41
N GLU A 216 -5.58 -14.63 -0.49
CA GLU A 216 -5.60 -16.07 -0.71
C GLU A 216 -4.37 -16.57 -1.49
N ASP A 217 -3.82 -15.73 -2.38
CA ASP A 217 -2.66 -15.98 -3.25
C ASP A 217 -1.32 -15.90 -2.48
N ARG A 218 -1.24 -16.60 -1.35
CA ARG A 218 -0.02 -16.67 -0.51
C ARG A 218 0.99 -17.65 -1.07
N LYS A 219 2.28 -17.34 -0.90
CA LYS A 219 3.38 -18.24 -1.29
C LYS A 219 3.93 -18.92 -0.04
N LEU A 220 3.69 -20.23 0.06
CA LEU A 220 4.06 -21.06 1.21
C LEU A 220 5.47 -21.63 1.03
N GLY A 221 6.39 -21.33 1.94
CA GLY A 221 7.74 -21.92 1.95
C GLY A 221 8.40 -21.89 0.57
N ALA A 222 8.22 -20.80 -0.16
CA ALA A 222 8.62 -20.66 -1.54
C ALA A 222 10.11 -20.38 -1.61
N THR A 223 10.80 -21.05 -2.54
CA THR A 223 12.20 -20.75 -2.87
C THR A 223 12.31 -19.56 -3.81
N GLN A 224 11.21 -19.17 -4.47
CA GLN A 224 11.17 -18.02 -5.37
C GLN A 224 9.91 -17.18 -5.19
N TYR A 225 10.09 -15.88 -4.97
CA TYR A 225 9.00 -14.91 -4.87
C TYR A 225 9.47 -13.49 -5.19
N THR A 226 8.52 -12.57 -5.27
CA THR A 226 8.82 -11.14 -5.44
C THR A 226 8.39 -10.41 -4.19
N PHE A 227 9.30 -9.66 -3.58
CA PHE A 227 9.05 -8.80 -2.43
C PHE A 227 9.66 -7.43 -2.72
N LEU A 228 8.89 -6.36 -2.52
CA LEU A 228 9.31 -4.99 -2.79
C LEU A 228 9.88 -4.76 -4.19
N TRP A 229 9.38 -5.47 -5.22
CA TRP A 229 9.92 -5.41 -6.60
C TRP A 229 11.28 -6.09 -6.82
N VAL A 230 11.79 -6.81 -5.82
CA VAL A 230 12.95 -7.70 -5.92
C VAL A 230 12.47 -9.14 -6.01
N GLN A 231 12.98 -9.89 -6.98
CA GLN A 231 12.82 -11.33 -7.08
C GLN A 231 13.89 -12.04 -6.25
N PHE A 232 13.46 -12.78 -5.25
CA PHE A 232 14.31 -13.61 -4.41
C PHE A 232 14.37 -15.02 -4.99
N ASP A 233 15.57 -15.58 -5.07
CA ASP A 233 15.82 -16.99 -5.39
C ASP A 233 16.70 -17.59 -4.29
N HIS A 234 16.06 -18.30 -3.37
CA HIS A 234 16.70 -18.96 -2.23
C HIS A 234 17.53 -20.17 -2.66
N THR A 235 17.17 -20.82 -3.77
CA THR A 235 17.95 -21.94 -4.32
C THR A 235 19.30 -21.46 -4.84
N ARG A 236 19.33 -20.29 -5.49
CA ARG A 236 20.55 -19.65 -5.99
C ARG A 236 21.21 -18.70 -4.99
N ARG A 237 20.54 -18.42 -3.86
CA ARG A 237 20.93 -17.37 -2.89
C ARG A 237 21.19 -16.03 -3.58
N ALA A 238 20.29 -15.66 -4.49
CA ALA A 238 20.44 -14.49 -5.34
C ALA A 238 19.16 -13.64 -5.35
N ALA A 239 19.35 -12.33 -5.44
CA ALA A 239 18.28 -11.34 -5.54
C ALA A 239 18.41 -10.58 -6.86
N PHE A 240 17.29 -10.42 -7.58
CA PHE A 240 17.23 -9.77 -8.89
C PHE A 240 16.14 -8.71 -8.89
N LEU A 241 16.21 -7.76 -9.82
CA LEU A 241 15.07 -6.88 -10.08
C LEU A 241 13.95 -7.67 -10.74
N SER A 242 12.72 -7.53 -10.23
CA SER A 242 11.55 -8.19 -10.84
C SER A 242 11.25 -7.66 -12.24
N ASP A 243 10.62 -8.48 -13.07
CA ASP A 243 10.16 -8.08 -14.41
C ASP A 243 9.27 -6.84 -14.37
N LYS A 244 8.44 -6.73 -13.32
CA LYS A 244 7.58 -5.56 -13.10
C LYS A 244 8.40 -4.29 -12.93
N PHE A 245 9.52 -4.36 -12.20
CA PHE A 245 10.43 -3.23 -12.01
C PHE A 245 11.11 -2.86 -13.32
N VAL A 246 11.67 -3.86 -14.01
CA VAL A 246 12.34 -3.68 -15.30
C VAL A 246 11.39 -3.05 -16.31
N TRP A 247 10.15 -3.54 -16.38
CA TRP A 247 9.11 -2.96 -17.21
C TRP A 247 8.81 -1.51 -16.83
N SER A 248 8.73 -1.20 -15.52
CA SER A 248 8.49 0.18 -15.07
C SER A 248 9.57 1.16 -15.55
N VAL A 249 10.84 0.73 -15.54
CA VAL A 249 11.98 1.52 -16.04
C VAL A 249 11.93 1.63 -17.56
N ARG A 250 11.70 0.52 -18.28
CA ARG A 250 11.58 0.51 -19.75
C ARG A 250 10.42 1.34 -20.28
N ALA A 251 9.35 1.48 -19.51
CA ALA A 251 8.18 2.27 -19.87
C ALA A 251 8.40 3.79 -19.75
N MET A 252 9.55 4.24 -19.22
CA MET A 252 9.88 5.66 -19.14
C MET A 252 10.14 6.26 -20.53
N PRO A 253 9.72 7.51 -20.79
CA PRO A 253 10.05 8.22 -22.02
C PRO A 253 11.57 8.36 -22.22
N ALA A 254 11.99 8.57 -23.46
CA ALA A 254 13.39 8.82 -23.79
C ALA A 254 13.93 10.06 -23.04
N LEU A 255 15.21 10.03 -22.68
CA LEU A 255 15.86 11.05 -21.83
C LEU A 255 15.62 12.48 -22.34
N ASN A 256 15.69 12.68 -23.65
CA ASN A 256 15.47 13.96 -24.33
C ASN A 256 14.03 14.50 -24.24
N SER A 257 13.10 13.72 -23.69
CA SER A 257 11.68 14.06 -23.54
C SER A 257 11.21 14.09 -22.08
N LEU A 258 12.10 13.85 -21.12
CA LEU A 258 11.76 13.83 -19.70
C LEU A 258 11.61 15.25 -19.14
N THR A 259 10.60 15.46 -18.31
CA THR A 259 10.52 16.63 -17.42
C THR A 259 11.47 16.43 -16.24
N ILE A 260 11.83 17.49 -15.52
CA ILE A 260 12.67 17.42 -14.32
C ILE A 260 12.11 16.41 -13.30
N ALA A 261 10.81 16.48 -13.00
CA ALA A 261 10.17 15.52 -12.10
C ALA A 261 10.25 14.07 -12.61
N ALA A 262 10.19 13.84 -13.92
CA ALA A 262 10.34 12.51 -14.49
C ALA A 262 11.80 12.02 -14.42
N MET A 263 12.78 12.92 -14.56
CA MET A 263 14.19 12.63 -14.34
C MET A 263 14.46 12.26 -12.88
N GLU A 264 13.89 12.97 -11.91
CA GLU A 264 13.99 12.64 -10.48
C GLU A 264 13.46 11.24 -10.18
N VAL A 265 12.28 10.89 -10.71
CA VAL A 265 11.73 9.53 -10.56
C VAL A 265 12.65 8.49 -11.19
N MET A 266 13.23 8.77 -12.35
CA MET A 266 14.18 7.87 -13.00
C MET A 266 15.45 7.68 -12.16
N ALA A 267 16.03 8.77 -11.65
CA ALA A 267 17.21 8.72 -10.78
C ALA A 267 16.94 7.90 -9.51
N LEU A 268 15.79 8.11 -8.85
CA LEU A 268 15.38 7.34 -7.67
C LEU A 268 15.23 5.84 -7.97
N ARG A 269 14.70 5.46 -9.13
CA ARG A 269 14.62 4.06 -9.55
C ARG A 269 16.00 3.47 -9.81
N LEU A 270 16.91 4.22 -10.44
CA LEU A 270 18.28 3.75 -10.64
C LEU A 270 19.00 3.58 -9.30
N LEU A 271 18.83 4.51 -8.35
CA LEU A 271 19.39 4.41 -7.00
C LEU A 271 18.87 3.15 -6.29
N TYR A 272 17.56 2.89 -6.39
CA TYR A 272 16.95 1.68 -5.88
C TYR A 272 17.56 0.42 -6.52
N ALA A 273 17.73 0.42 -7.85
CA ALA A 273 18.34 -0.71 -8.56
C ALA A 273 19.80 -0.94 -8.14
N ALA A 274 20.57 0.12 -8.00
CA ALA A 274 21.97 0.06 -7.57
C ALA A 274 22.10 -0.56 -6.18
N ALA A 275 21.19 -0.20 -5.27
CA ALA A 275 21.11 -0.79 -3.94
C ALA A 275 20.84 -2.30 -3.97
N VAL A 276 19.96 -2.78 -4.86
CA VAL A 276 19.69 -4.22 -5.05
C VAL A 276 20.93 -4.93 -5.58
N PHE A 277 21.67 -4.32 -6.50
CA PHE A 277 22.91 -4.88 -7.05
C PHE A 277 24.14 -4.71 -6.15
N GLY A 278 24.04 -3.99 -5.04
CA GLY A 278 25.20 -3.67 -4.20
C GLY A 278 26.22 -2.77 -4.90
N THR A 279 25.78 -1.93 -5.85
CA THR A 279 26.64 -1.04 -6.65
C THR A 279 26.44 0.42 -6.25
N ARG A 280 27.45 1.26 -6.46
CA ARG A 280 27.34 2.71 -6.35
C ARG A 280 27.15 3.32 -7.73
N LEU A 281 26.20 4.25 -7.87
CA LEU A 281 25.98 4.96 -9.14
C LEU A 281 26.98 6.09 -9.38
N CYS A 282 27.52 6.65 -8.30
CA CYS A 282 28.55 7.68 -8.31
C CYS A 282 29.69 7.23 -7.38
N GLU A 283 30.92 7.55 -7.74
CA GLU A 283 32.10 7.34 -6.90
C GLU A 283 32.17 8.32 -5.74
#